data_AF-X0YQQ7-F1
#
_entry.id   AF-X0YQQ7-F1
#
_cell.length_a   1.000
_cell.length_b   1.000
_cell.length_c   1.000
_cell.angle_alpha   90.00
_cell.angle_beta   90.00
_cell.angle_gamma   90.00
#
_symmetry.space_group_name_H-M   'P 1'
#
loop_
_entity.id
_entity.type
_entity.pdbx_description
1 polymer ?
#
loop_
_entity_poly.entity_id
_entity_poly.type
_entity_poly.pdbx_seq_one_letter_code
_entity_poly.pdbx_strand_id
1 'polypeptide(L)'
;MSVPISIFNDVIGPVMRGPSSSHCAAALRIGRLARDLMDGDIEEVLVEFDEHGALATTHQSQGSDMGLFGGLMGWDTTDERLV
;
A
#
# COMPACT_ATOMS: atom_id res chain seq x y z
N MET A 1 -14.58 25.65 -12.15
CA MET A 1 -13.31 26.42 -12.22
C MET A 1 -12.18 25.45 -11.92
N SER A 2 -11.24 25.25 -12.83
CA SER A 2 -10.03 24.46 -12.57
C SER A 2 -9.09 25.33 -11.75
N VAL A 3 -8.74 24.88 -10.54
CA VAL A 3 -7.71 25.53 -9.73
C VAL A 3 -6.37 25.35 -10.47
N PRO A 4 -5.57 26.41 -10.66
CA PRO A 4 -4.26 26.27 -11.29
C PRO A 4 -3.36 25.33 -10.48
N ILE A 5 -2.68 24.44 -11.19
CA ILE A 5 -1.67 23.51 -10.67
C ILE A 5 -0.61 24.32 -9.91
N SER A 6 -0.30 23.93 -8.67
CA SER A 6 0.56 24.67 -7.75
C SER A 6 1.14 23.70 -6.72
N ILE A 7 2.40 23.87 -6.32
CA ILE A 7 3.01 23.06 -5.25
C ILE A 7 2.25 23.12 -3.91
N PHE A 8 1.44 24.17 -3.69
CA PHE A 8 0.61 24.30 -2.49
C PHE A 8 -0.77 23.63 -2.63
N ASN A 9 -1.15 23.23 -3.85
CA ASN A 9 -2.42 22.58 -4.18
C ASN A 9 -2.22 21.13 -4.65
N ASP A 10 -0.99 20.75 -5.02
CA ASP A 10 -0.59 19.41 -5.42
C ASP A 10 0.10 18.69 -4.26
N VAL A 11 -0.40 17.51 -3.92
CA VAL A 11 0.15 16.69 -2.83
C VAL A 11 1.40 15.98 -3.35
N ILE A 12 2.57 16.33 -2.80
CA ILE A 12 3.79 15.55 -3.00
C ILE A 12 3.55 14.16 -2.41
N GLY A 13 3.71 13.12 -3.25
CA GLY A 13 3.56 11.74 -2.84
C GLY A 13 4.52 11.37 -1.69
N PRO A 14 4.17 10.40 -0.85
CA PRO A 14 5.02 10.00 0.27
C PRO A 14 6.37 9.47 -0.23
N VAL A 15 7.42 9.67 0.56
CA VAL A 15 8.66 8.92 0.37
C VAL A 15 8.36 7.45 0.70
N MET A 16 8.57 6.57 -0.26
CA MET A 16 8.20 5.16 -0.17
C MET A 16 9.11 4.29 -1.04
N ARG A 17 9.12 3.00 -0.73
CA ARG A 17 9.60 1.94 -1.61
C ARG A 17 8.47 1.48 -2.53
N GLY A 18 8.84 0.84 -3.63
CA GLY A 18 7.91 0.31 -4.62
C GLY A 18 7.55 1.30 -5.74
N PRO A 19 6.95 0.78 -6.82
CA PRO A 19 6.75 1.55 -8.06
C PRO A 19 5.52 2.48 -8.02
N SER A 20 4.60 2.30 -7.07
CA SER A 20 3.29 2.96 -7.09
C SER A 20 2.74 3.26 -5.70
N SER A 21 2.30 4.50 -5.48
CA SER A 21 1.75 4.95 -4.20
C SER A 21 0.33 4.42 -3.96
N SER A 22 -0.46 4.29 -5.01
CA SER A 22 -1.83 3.75 -4.93
C SER A 22 -1.86 2.24 -4.73
N HIS A 23 -0.85 1.52 -5.22
CA HIS A 23 -0.81 0.06 -5.12
C HIS A 23 0.02 -0.37 -3.92
N CYS A 24 1.26 0.13 -3.76
CA CYS A 24 2.13 -0.26 -2.67
C CYS A 24 1.81 0.47 -1.36
N ALA A 25 1.91 1.81 -1.33
CA ALA A 25 1.76 2.55 -0.08
C ALA A 25 0.33 2.46 0.49
N ALA A 26 -0.70 2.44 -0.37
CA ALA A 26 -2.06 2.23 0.07
C ALA A 26 -2.29 0.80 0.61
N ALA A 27 -1.79 -0.24 -0.07
CA ALA A 27 -1.90 -1.61 0.42
C ALA A 27 -1.16 -1.81 1.76
N LEU A 28 0.02 -1.19 1.92
CA LEU A 28 0.74 -1.18 3.18
C LEU A 28 -0.07 -0.54 4.30
N ARG A 29 -0.70 0.61 4.02
CA ARG A 29 -1.59 1.25 4.99
C ARG A 29 -2.76 0.35 5.37
N ILE A 30 -3.37 -0.36 4.41
CA ILE A 30 -4.44 -1.34 4.68
C ILE A 30 -3.92 -2.47 5.58
N GLY A 31 -2.75 -3.03 5.28
CA GLY A 31 -2.14 -4.10 6.08
C GLY A 31 -1.84 -3.66 7.52
N ARG A 32 -1.35 -2.44 7.72
CA ARG A 32 -1.11 -1.90 9.08
C ARG A 32 -2.41 -1.70 9.84
N LEU A 33 -3.45 -1.17 9.18
CA LEU A 33 -4.76 -1.03 9.82
C LEU A 33 -5.32 -2.41 10.24
N ALA A 34 -5.21 -3.42 9.38
CA ALA A 34 -5.62 -4.78 9.71
C ALA A 34 -4.81 -5.33 10.91
N ARG A 35 -3.49 -5.14 10.90
CA ARG A 35 -2.60 -5.53 12.01
C ARG A 35 -2.99 -4.86 13.32
N ASP A 36 -3.19 -3.55 13.30
CA ASP A 36 -3.52 -2.75 14.49
C ASP A 36 -4.89 -3.14 15.05
N LEU A 37 -5.86 -3.49 14.18
CA LEU A 37 -7.17 -4.01 14.60
C LEU A 37 -7.11 -5.38 15.27
N MET A 38 -6.05 -6.14 15.02
CA MET A 38 -5.81 -7.47 15.61
C MET A 38 -4.78 -7.42 16.75
N ASP A 39 -4.48 -6.24 17.30
CA ASP A 39 -3.45 -6.03 18.33
C ASP A 39 -2.06 -6.59 17.95
N GLY A 40 -1.79 -6.71 16.65
CA GLY A 40 -0.56 -7.26 16.11
C GLY A 40 -0.42 -8.79 16.17
N ASP A 41 -1.45 -9.51 16.60
CA ASP A 41 -1.46 -10.96 16.69
C ASP A 41 -2.25 -11.58 15.52
N ILE A 42 -1.52 -12.07 14.52
CA ILE A 42 -2.07 -12.62 13.28
C ILE A 42 -1.36 -13.94 12.99
N GLU A 43 -2.11 -15.05 13.05
CA GLU A 43 -1.58 -16.37 12.70
C GLU A 43 -1.70 -16.67 11.21
N GLU A 44 -2.80 -16.25 10.58
CA GLU A 44 -3.11 -16.53 9.18
C GLU A 44 -3.84 -15.34 8.53
N VAL A 45 -3.57 -15.10 7.25
CA VAL A 45 -4.23 -14.07 6.44
C VAL A 45 -4.64 -14.66 5.09
N LEU A 46 -5.91 -14.51 4.74
CA LEU A 46 -6.40 -14.72 3.38
C LEU A 46 -6.51 -13.37 2.67
N VAL A 47 -5.89 -13.26 1.49
CA VAL A 47 -5.95 -12.08 0.64
C VAL A 47 -6.56 -12.48 -0.69
N GLU A 48 -7.70 -11.86 -1.03
CA GLU A 48 -8.41 -12.10 -2.28
C GLU A 48 -8.57 -10.78 -3.03
N PHE A 49 -8.31 -10.81 -4.34
CA PHE A 49 -8.56 -9.68 -5.23
C PHE A 49 -9.79 -9.97 -6.08
N ASP A 50 -10.58 -8.93 -6.36
CA ASP A 50 -11.58 -9.01 -7.41
C ASP A 50 -10.88 -9.21 -8.76
N GLU A 51 -11.23 -10.29 -9.47
CA GLU A 51 -10.68 -10.64 -10.79
C GLU A 51 -10.88 -9.54 -11.83
N HIS A 52 -11.95 -8.74 -11.69
CA HIS A 52 -12.24 -7.60 -12.56
C HIS A 52 -11.70 -6.27 -12.00
N GLY A 53 -11.07 -6.32 -10.83
CA GLY A 53 -10.50 -5.16 -10.14
C GLY A 53 -9.11 -4.78 -10.66
N ALA A 54 -8.70 -3.55 -10.33
CA ALA A 54 -7.41 -3.01 -10.76
C ALA A 54 -6.18 -3.76 -10.21
N LEU A 55 -6.33 -4.42 -9.04
CA LEU A 55 -5.22 -5.07 -8.35
C LEU A 55 -4.90 -6.48 -8.87
N ALA A 56 -5.91 -7.26 -9.27
CA ALA A 56 -5.71 -8.68 -9.61
C ALA A 56 -4.69 -8.91 -10.72
N THR A 57 -4.62 -8.01 -11.71
CA THR A 57 -3.70 -8.12 -12.85
C THR A 57 -2.38 -7.37 -12.65
N THR A 58 -2.26 -6.56 -11.61
CA THR A 58 -1.13 -5.63 -11.42
C THR A 58 -0.46 -5.72 -10.06
N HIS A 59 -0.92 -6.58 -9.15
CA HIS A 59 -0.43 -6.61 -7.77
C HIS A 59 1.08 -6.77 -7.69
N GLN A 60 1.69 -7.65 -8.50
CA GLN A 60 3.15 -7.84 -8.53
C GLN A 60 3.87 -6.65 -9.16
N SER A 61 3.42 -6.19 -10.33
CA SER A 61 4.12 -5.15 -11.09
C SER A 61 4.00 -3.76 -10.46
N GLN A 62 2.96 -3.54 -9.66
CA GLN A 62 2.69 -2.30 -8.93
C GLN A 62 2.97 -2.41 -7.42
N GLY A 63 3.36 -3.59 -6.92
CA GLY A 63 3.80 -3.85 -5.56
C GLY A 63 2.68 -3.84 -4.50
N SER A 64 1.46 -4.23 -4.85
CA SER A 64 0.35 -4.32 -3.89
C SER A 64 0.53 -5.47 -2.90
N ASP A 65 1.06 -6.59 -3.35
CA ASP A 65 1.41 -7.75 -2.53
C ASP A 65 2.53 -7.40 -1.54
N MET A 66 3.62 -6.81 -2.02
CA MET A 66 4.72 -6.30 -1.21
C MET A 66 4.22 -5.29 -0.18
N GLY A 67 3.39 -4.34 -0.60
CA GLY A 67 2.78 -3.35 0.30
C GLY A 67 1.96 -4.02 1.40
N LEU A 68 0.99 -4.86 1.02
CA LEU A 68 0.10 -5.54 1.97
C LEU A 68 0.87 -6.41 2.95
N PHE A 69 1.83 -7.21 2.46
CA PHE A 69 2.71 -8.03 3.29
C PHE A 69 3.49 -7.17 4.29
N GLY A 70 4.16 -6.13 3.83
CA GLY A 70 4.91 -5.22 4.71
C GLY A 70 4.01 -4.57 5.77
N GLY A 71 2.79 -4.20 5.39
CA GLY A 71 1.81 -3.63 6.33
C GLY A 71 1.40 -4.61 7.42
N LEU A 72 1.10 -5.85 7.07
CA LEU A 72 0.75 -6.92 8.02
C LEU A 72 1.92 -7.28 8.94
N MET A 73 3.15 -7.13 8.45
CA MET A 73 4.37 -7.29 9.27
C MET A 73 4.70 -6.05 10.13
N GLY A 74 3.92 -4.97 10.00
CA GLY A 74 4.07 -3.73 10.77
C GLY A 74 5.19 -2.81 10.29
N TRP A 75 5.59 -2.90 9.03
CA TRP A 75 6.69 -2.11 8.46
C TRP A 75 6.22 -0.74 7.99
N ASP A 76 7.16 0.21 7.91
CA ASP A 76 6.93 1.54 7.33
C ASP A 76 7.11 1.54 5.81
N THR A 77 6.53 2.53 5.12
CA THR A 77 6.60 2.64 3.64
C THR A 77 8.00 2.82 3.09
N THR A 78 8.96 3.18 3.94
CA THR A 78 10.38 3.37 3.58
C THR A 78 11.26 2.18 3.95
N ASP A 79 10.70 1.14 4.58
CA ASP A 79 11.45 -0.01 5.07
C ASP A 79 12.19 -0.72 3.93
N GLU A 80 13.48 -1.00 4.14
CA GLU A 80 14.36 -1.57 3.11
C GLU A 80 14.00 -3.02 2.74
N ARG A 81 13.22 -3.71 3.58
CA ARG A 81 12.75 -5.08 3.32
C ARG A 81 11.60 -5.13 2.31
N LEU A 82 11.03 -3.98 1.92
CA LEU A 82 10.06 -3.89 0.83
C LEU A 82 10.78 -4.03 -0.53
N VAL A 83 10.71 -5.23 -1.11
CA VAL A 83 11.29 -5.59 -2.43
C VAL A 83 10.31 -6.33 -3.33
#